data_AF-A0A372EQV6-F1
#
_entry.id   AF-A0A372EQV6-F1
#
_cell.length_a   1.000
_cell.length_b   1.000
_cell.length_c   1.000
_cell.angle_alpha   90.00
_cell.angle_beta   90.00
_cell.angle_gamma   90.00
#
_symmetry.space_group_name_H-M   'P 1'
#
loop_
_entity.id
_entity.type
_entity.pdbx_description
1 polymer ?
#
loop_
_entity_poly.entity_id
_entity_poly.type
_entity_poly.pdbx_seq_one_letter_code
_entity_poly.pdbx_strand_id
1 'polypeptide(L)'
;VKTATVFPGNPAKGKPMIGGGVNLYADGDGSLEAIIDFHLVTKWKTAGDSLLGALRLARKDSRKILIIGAGTVGRSLREAYGAGFPEAEFTVWNRTRANAEKMAAEYEGMKIADDLETAVREADIITSATMVTEPNLKGAWLRPGQHVDLIGAYRADMREADDEALRRARLFVDSFDTTLGHIGEIAIPLEAGTIDREDLIASFYEPEKMVRQSDDEITLFKNGGGAHLDLMTSRYILDRWRA
;
A
#
# COMPACT_ATOMS: atom_id res chain seq x y z
N VAL A 1 18.42 8.27 -8.63
CA VAL A 1 18.98 7.56 -7.45
C VAL A 1 18.29 8.06 -6.18
N LYS A 2 17.66 7.17 -5.41
CA LYS A 2 17.12 7.50 -4.08
C LYS A 2 18.01 6.87 -3.00
N THR A 3 18.53 7.68 -2.09
CA THR A 3 19.18 7.18 -0.88
C THR A 3 18.15 7.14 0.24
N ALA A 4 18.08 6.02 0.97
CA ALA A 4 17.19 5.85 2.11
C ALA A 4 18.02 5.56 3.35
N THR A 5 17.62 6.14 4.47
CA THR A 5 18.18 5.87 5.79
C THR A 5 17.09 5.38 6.72
N VAL A 6 17.38 4.35 7.52
CA VAL A 6 16.44 3.76 8.48
C VAL A 6 17.11 3.74 9.85
N PHE A 7 16.57 4.54 10.77
CA PHE A 7 17.07 4.71 12.13
C PHE A 7 15.93 4.51 13.14
N PRO A 8 15.69 3.28 13.62
CA PRO A 8 14.58 2.95 14.51
C PRO A 8 14.51 3.78 15.81
N GLY A 9 15.65 4.28 16.30
CA GLY A 9 15.72 5.12 17.51
C GLY A 9 15.45 6.62 17.30
N ASN A 10 15.24 7.08 16.06
CA ASN A 10 15.00 8.50 15.77
C ASN A 10 13.71 9.09 16.39
N PRO A 11 12.59 8.34 16.49
CA PRO A 11 11.37 8.88 17.11
C PRO A 11 11.58 9.35 18.56
N ALA A 12 12.42 8.67 19.34
CA ALA A 12 12.78 9.10 20.71
C ALA A 12 13.54 10.44 20.76
N LYS A 13 14.06 10.90 19.62
CA LYS A 13 14.78 12.17 19.44
C LYS A 13 13.95 13.21 18.67
N GLY A 14 12.66 12.94 18.45
CA GLY A 14 11.79 13.81 17.64
C GLY A 14 12.16 13.86 16.15
N LYS A 15 12.90 12.86 15.64
CA LYS A 15 13.31 12.79 14.22
C LYS A 15 12.56 11.69 13.48
N PRO A 16 12.39 11.79 12.14
CA PRO A 16 11.84 10.72 11.34
C PRO A 16 12.67 9.44 11.42
N MET A 17 12.02 8.28 11.54
CA MET A 17 12.67 6.97 11.48
C MET A 17 13.27 6.70 10.10
N ILE A 18 12.57 7.12 9.04
CA ILE A 18 12.97 6.93 7.65
C ILE A 18 13.23 8.31 7.04
N GLY A 19 14.35 8.47 6.34
CA GLY A 19 14.70 9.70 5.63
C GLY A 19 15.60 9.43 4.43
N GLY A 20 16.11 10.48 3.79
CA GLY A 20 16.96 10.33 2.61
C GLY A 20 16.92 11.53 1.67
N GLY A 21 17.29 11.30 0.41
CA GLY A 21 17.14 12.27 -0.68
C GLY A 21 17.06 11.58 -2.04
N VAL A 22 16.51 12.27 -3.04
CA VAL A 22 16.43 11.75 -4.41
C VAL A 22 17.22 12.66 -5.35
N ASN A 23 18.16 12.09 -6.09
CA ASN A 23 18.85 12.74 -7.19
C ASN A 23 18.28 12.21 -8.51
N LEU A 24 17.67 13.08 -9.30
CA LEU A 24 17.12 12.76 -10.62
C LEU A 24 18.11 13.20 -11.70
N TYR A 25 18.56 12.24 -12.51
CA TYR A 25 19.50 12.48 -13.59
C TYR A 25 18.79 12.34 -14.94
N ALA A 26 19.22 13.13 -15.92
CA ALA A 26 18.77 13.04 -17.30
C ALA A 26 19.26 11.73 -17.94
N ASP A 27 18.40 11.08 -18.72
CA ASP A 27 18.72 9.83 -19.42
C ASP A 27 19.74 10.04 -20.57
N GLY A 28 19.69 11.21 -21.22
CA GLY A 28 20.51 11.48 -22.41
C GLY A 28 21.99 11.75 -22.13
N ASP A 29 22.32 12.44 -21.04
CA ASP A 29 23.69 12.88 -20.75
C ASP A 29 24.13 12.69 -19.29
N GLY A 30 23.24 12.16 -18.43
CA GLY A 30 23.52 11.96 -17.01
C GLY A 30 23.60 13.26 -16.20
N SER A 31 23.19 14.41 -16.74
CA SER A 31 23.15 15.66 -15.98
C SER A 31 22.17 15.58 -14.81
N LEU A 32 22.52 16.21 -13.68
CA LEU A 32 21.64 16.27 -12.51
C LEU A 32 20.53 17.29 -12.77
N GLU A 33 19.31 16.82 -13.00
CA GLU A 33 18.15 17.67 -13.29
C GLU A 33 17.46 18.19 -12.03
N ALA A 34 17.44 17.39 -10.96
CA ALA A 34 16.78 17.77 -9.71
C ALA A 34 17.33 17.02 -8.49
N ILE A 35 17.27 17.69 -7.34
CA ILE A 35 17.32 17.07 -6.01
C ILE A 35 15.93 17.22 -5.41
N ILE A 36 15.28 16.10 -5.11
CA ILE A 36 13.88 16.05 -4.68
C ILE A 36 13.81 15.49 -3.26
N ASP A 37 12.90 16.06 -2.47
CA ASP A 37 12.63 15.62 -1.10
C ASP A 37 12.20 14.14 -1.05
N PHE A 38 12.82 13.40 -0.13
CA PHE A 38 12.59 11.97 0.03
C PHE A 38 11.16 11.64 0.49
N HIS A 39 10.63 12.43 1.42
CA HIS A 39 9.31 12.18 2.01
C HIS A 39 8.21 12.47 0.99
N LEU A 40 8.38 13.51 0.15
CA LEU A 40 7.48 13.81 -0.95
C LEU A 40 7.38 12.67 -1.96
N VAL A 41 8.52 12.17 -2.46
CA VAL A 41 8.54 11.05 -3.41
C VAL A 41 7.96 9.80 -2.76
N THR A 42 8.40 9.46 -1.55
CA THR A 42 7.96 8.25 -0.84
C THR A 42 6.47 8.29 -0.51
N LYS A 43 5.91 9.45 -0.18
CA LYS A 43 4.48 9.67 0.05
C LYS A 43 3.66 9.26 -1.18
N TRP A 44 3.92 9.89 -2.32
CA TRP A 44 3.08 9.73 -3.50
C TRP A 44 3.35 8.42 -4.23
N LYS A 45 4.61 7.96 -4.30
CA LYS A 45 4.93 6.69 -4.95
C LYS A 45 4.24 5.51 -4.28
N THR A 46 4.16 5.51 -2.93
CA THR A 46 3.60 4.39 -2.16
C THR A 46 2.07 4.40 -2.19
N ALA A 47 1.46 5.57 -1.98
CA ALA A 47 0.01 5.68 -2.02
C ALA A 47 -0.55 5.52 -3.45
N GLY A 48 0.15 6.07 -4.45
CA GLY A 48 -0.26 5.99 -5.86
C GLY A 48 -0.15 4.58 -6.45
N ASP A 49 0.85 3.81 -6.03
CA ASP A 49 1.02 2.41 -6.41
C ASP A 49 -0.18 1.55 -5.97
N SER A 50 -0.52 1.59 -4.68
CA SER A 50 -1.70 0.86 -4.16
C SER A 50 -3.00 1.40 -4.76
N LEU A 51 -3.13 2.73 -4.91
CA LEU A 51 -4.30 3.32 -5.54
C LEU A 51 -4.49 2.83 -6.97
N LEU A 52 -3.41 2.69 -7.76
CA LEU A 52 -3.50 2.16 -9.12
C LEU A 52 -3.97 0.70 -9.11
N GLY A 53 -3.51 -0.10 -8.14
CA GLY A 53 -4.01 -1.46 -7.88
C GLY A 53 -5.53 -1.43 -7.64
N ALA A 54 -5.98 -0.62 -6.71
CA ALA A 54 -7.40 -0.46 -6.38
C ALA A 54 -8.25 0.04 -7.55
N LEU A 55 -7.80 1.04 -8.31
CA LEU A 55 -8.52 1.55 -9.48
C LEU A 55 -8.72 0.50 -10.58
N ARG A 56 -7.84 -0.51 -10.63
CA ARG A 56 -7.92 -1.63 -11.59
C ARG A 56 -8.71 -2.83 -11.06
N LEU A 57 -8.64 -3.08 -9.76
CA LEU A 57 -9.08 -4.33 -9.15
C LEU A 57 -10.27 -4.20 -8.19
N ALA A 58 -10.51 -3.03 -7.61
CA ALA A 58 -11.69 -2.80 -6.79
C ALA A 58 -12.97 -2.75 -7.64
N ARG A 59 -14.13 -2.93 -6.99
CA ARG A 59 -15.41 -2.76 -7.67
C ARG A 59 -15.60 -1.26 -7.98
N LYS A 60 -16.20 -0.95 -9.12
CA LYS A 60 -16.41 0.45 -9.55
C LYS A 60 -17.36 1.23 -8.63
N ASP A 61 -18.23 0.51 -7.93
CA ASP A 61 -19.19 1.02 -6.95
C ASP A 61 -18.65 1.01 -5.52
N SER A 62 -17.36 0.71 -5.29
CA SER A 62 -16.77 0.77 -3.95
C SER A 62 -16.97 2.14 -3.31
N ARG A 63 -17.46 2.15 -2.05
CA ARG A 63 -17.73 3.38 -1.29
C ARG A 63 -17.19 3.32 0.14
N LYS A 64 -17.02 2.13 0.73
CA LYS A 64 -16.50 2.00 2.10
C LYS A 64 -15.02 1.64 2.08
N ILE A 65 -14.16 2.52 2.56
CA ILE A 65 -12.71 2.31 2.55
C ILE A 65 -12.19 2.24 3.99
N LEU A 66 -11.57 1.11 4.34
CA LEU A 66 -10.87 0.92 5.60
C LEU A 66 -9.37 1.17 5.42
N ILE A 67 -8.80 1.94 6.33
CA ILE A 67 -7.36 2.14 6.48
C ILE A 67 -6.92 1.50 7.80
N ILE A 68 -6.13 0.43 7.70
CA ILE A 68 -5.49 -0.24 8.83
C ILE A 68 -4.09 0.37 9.02
N GLY A 69 -3.93 1.17 10.06
CA GLY A 69 -2.68 1.87 10.40
C GLY A 69 -2.77 3.39 10.25
N ALA A 70 -2.75 4.09 11.39
CA ALA A 70 -2.85 5.56 11.45
C ALA A 70 -1.47 6.27 11.39
N GLY A 71 -0.56 5.73 10.57
CA GLY A 71 0.79 6.25 10.37
C GLY A 71 0.88 7.27 9.24
N THR A 72 2.11 7.67 8.88
CA THR A 72 2.36 8.57 7.74
C THR A 72 1.80 8.01 6.43
N VAL A 73 1.96 6.71 6.17
CA VAL A 73 1.42 6.07 4.97
C VAL A 73 -0.11 6.04 5.00
N GLY A 74 -0.75 5.80 6.16
CA GLY A 74 -2.20 5.86 6.30
C GLY A 74 -2.80 7.20 5.89
N ARG A 75 -2.16 8.32 6.28
CA ARG A 75 -2.52 9.68 5.81
C ARG A 75 -2.40 9.83 4.30
N SER A 76 -1.28 9.38 3.72
CA SER A 76 -1.07 9.39 2.28
C SER A 76 -2.14 8.56 1.53
N LEU A 77 -2.53 7.40 2.07
CA LEU A 77 -3.60 6.56 1.52
C LEU A 77 -4.94 7.29 1.60
N ARG A 78 -5.28 7.94 2.72
CA ARG A 78 -6.51 8.73 2.81
C ARG A 78 -6.59 9.80 1.73
N GLU A 79 -5.51 10.53 1.49
CA GLU A 79 -5.45 11.55 0.44
C GLU A 79 -5.58 10.94 -0.97
N ALA A 80 -4.79 9.90 -1.27
CA ALA A 80 -4.78 9.27 -2.58
C ALA A 80 -6.13 8.60 -2.92
N TYR A 81 -6.68 7.80 -2.00
CA TYR A 81 -7.97 7.14 -2.19
C TYR A 81 -9.12 8.14 -2.17
N GLY A 82 -9.00 9.26 -1.46
CA GLY A 82 -9.95 10.37 -1.58
C GLY A 82 -10.01 10.97 -2.99
N ALA A 83 -8.88 11.01 -3.69
CA ALA A 83 -8.83 11.47 -5.08
C ALA A 83 -9.35 10.41 -6.07
N GLY A 84 -9.06 9.12 -5.83
CA GLY A 84 -9.52 8.03 -6.70
C GLY A 84 -10.97 7.58 -6.47
N PHE A 85 -11.49 7.77 -5.26
CA PHE A 85 -12.86 7.44 -4.85
C PHE A 85 -13.50 8.64 -4.13
N PRO A 86 -13.90 9.71 -4.85
CA PRO A 86 -14.34 10.98 -4.24
C PRO A 86 -15.57 10.87 -3.34
N GLU A 87 -16.41 9.87 -3.56
CA GLU A 87 -17.64 9.61 -2.79
C GLU A 87 -17.42 8.60 -1.65
N ALA A 88 -16.19 8.18 -1.38
CA ALA A 88 -15.93 7.16 -0.38
C ALA A 88 -16.06 7.68 1.05
N GLU A 89 -16.67 6.85 1.90
CA GLU A 89 -16.61 6.95 3.35
C GLU A 89 -15.37 6.24 3.87
N PHE A 90 -14.60 6.92 4.71
CA PHE A 90 -13.35 6.40 5.26
C PHE A 90 -13.50 6.00 6.71
N THR A 91 -13.00 4.82 7.03
CA THR A 91 -12.84 4.33 8.40
C THR A 91 -11.36 4.07 8.66
N VAL A 92 -10.82 4.51 9.79
CA VAL A 92 -9.47 4.14 10.24
C VAL A 92 -9.55 3.20 11.43
N TRP A 93 -8.71 2.18 11.39
CA TRP A 93 -8.38 1.37 12.56
C TRP A 93 -6.88 1.49 12.85
N ASN A 94 -6.53 1.52 14.13
CA ASN A 94 -5.14 1.40 14.56
C ASN A 94 -5.07 0.71 15.92
N ARG A 95 -4.09 -0.19 16.11
CA ARG A 95 -3.85 -0.91 17.37
C ARG A 95 -3.86 0.01 18.60
N THR A 96 -3.25 1.19 18.49
CA THR A 96 -3.36 2.25 19.48
C THR A 96 -4.44 3.23 19.04
N ARG A 97 -5.62 3.15 19.66
CA ARG A 97 -6.79 3.96 19.30
C ARG A 97 -6.50 5.46 19.23
N ALA A 98 -5.72 6.00 20.17
CA ALA A 98 -5.35 7.42 20.19
C ALA A 98 -4.66 7.91 18.90
N ASN A 99 -4.00 7.04 18.13
CA ASN A 99 -3.45 7.42 16.83
C ASN A 99 -4.52 7.46 15.74
N ALA A 100 -5.52 6.58 15.78
CA ALA A 100 -6.68 6.65 14.89
C ALA A 100 -7.49 7.91 15.17
N GLU A 101 -7.69 8.28 16.44
CA GLU A 101 -8.34 9.54 16.84
C GLU A 101 -7.61 10.78 16.30
N LYS A 102 -6.27 10.81 16.42
CA LYS A 102 -5.46 11.88 15.83
C LYS A 102 -5.66 11.99 14.33
N MET A 103 -5.58 10.87 13.61
CA MET A 103 -5.77 10.86 12.17
C MET A 103 -7.20 11.25 11.77
N ALA A 104 -8.22 10.74 12.45
CA ALA A 104 -9.61 11.08 12.16
C ALA A 104 -9.91 12.57 12.37
N ALA A 105 -9.26 13.22 13.35
CA ALA A 105 -9.38 14.66 13.55
C ALA A 105 -8.77 15.50 12.40
N GLU A 106 -7.89 14.91 11.57
CA GLU A 106 -7.30 15.58 10.40
C GLU A 106 -8.22 15.57 9.17
N TYR A 107 -9.21 14.67 9.13
CA TYR A 107 -10.06 14.46 7.94
C TYR A 107 -11.55 14.42 8.32
N GLU A 108 -12.29 15.41 7.85
CA GLU A 108 -13.74 15.47 8.05
C GLU A 108 -14.44 14.19 7.56
N GLY A 109 -15.40 13.71 8.35
CA GLY A 109 -16.18 12.51 8.05
C GLY A 109 -15.45 11.17 8.24
N MET A 110 -14.17 11.17 8.63
CA MET A 110 -13.43 9.94 8.88
C MET A 110 -13.91 9.26 10.18
N LYS A 111 -14.40 8.02 10.04
CA LYS A 111 -14.87 7.19 11.16
C LYS A 111 -13.69 6.46 11.81
N ILE A 112 -13.85 6.12 13.08
CA ILE A 112 -12.87 5.31 13.84
C ILE A 112 -13.51 3.95 14.08
N ALA A 113 -12.82 2.87 13.71
CA ALA A 113 -13.21 1.52 14.05
C ALA A 113 -12.64 1.11 15.41
N ASP A 114 -13.51 0.59 16.28
CA ASP A 114 -13.13 -0.04 17.55
C ASP A 114 -12.74 -1.51 17.38
N ASP A 115 -13.43 -2.21 16.49
CA ASP A 115 -13.22 -3.61 16.19
C ASP A 115 -12.74 -3.78 14.75
N LEU A 116 -11.59 -4.43 14.57
CA LEU A 116 -10.97 -4.60 13.26
C LEU A 116 -11.78 -5.57 12.39
N GLU A 117 -12.29 -6.65 12.98
CA GLU A 117 -13.07 -7.66 12.24
C GLU A 117 -14.33 -7.04 11.62
N THR A 118 -15.12 -6.33 12.42
CA THR A 118 -16.33 -5.64 11.94
C THR A 118 -16.00 -4.64 10.85
N ALA A 119 -14.95 -3.83 11.03
CA ALA A 119 -14.54 -2.85 10.04
C ALA A 119 -14.10 -3.51 8.71
N VAL A 120 -13.35 -4.61 8.78
CA VAL A 120 -12.97 -5.41 7.61
C VAL A 120 -14.23 -5.97 6.94
N ARG A 121 -15.19 -6.48 7.71
CA ARG A 121 -16.46 -7.02 7.18
C ARG A 121 -17.38 -5.98 6.55
N GLU A 122 -17.19 -4.69 6.79
CA GLU A 122 -17.99 -3.61 6.22
C GLU A 122 -17.33 -2.90 5.03
N ALA A 123 -16.00 -2.93 4.93
CA ALA A 123 -15.25 -2.21 3.90
C ALA A 123 -15.37 -2.84 2.51
N ASP A 124 -15.47 -2.07 1.45
CA ASP A 124 -15.30 -2.56 0.07
C ASP A 124 -13.82 -2.66 -0.29
N ILE A 125 -13.03 -1.71 0.18
CA ILE A 125 -11.58 -1.64 0.00
C ILE A 125 -10.91 -1.61 1.38
N ILE A 126 -9.93 -2.48 1.58
CA ILE A 126 -9.13 -2.55 2.81
C ILE A 126 -7.69 -2.22 2.43
N THR A 127 -7.15 -1.15 2.99
CA THR A 127 -5.74 -0.79 2.81
C THR A 127 -5.01 -1.01 4.13
N SER A 128 -3.93 -1.79 4.11
CA SER A 128 -3.12 -2.06 5.31
C SER A 128 -1.71 -1.52 5.16
N ALA A 129 -1.33 -0.62 6.07
CA ALA A 129 -0.02 0.03 6.09
C ALA A 129 0.62 -0.08 7.48
N THR A 130 0.66 -1.30 7.99
CA THR A 130 1.18 -1.64 9.32
C THR A 130 2.52 -2.33 9.26
N MET A 131 3.42 -2.01 10.19
CA MET A 131 4.75 -2.62 10.28
C MET A 131 4.75 -3.85 11.20
N VAL A 132 3.75 -4.73 11.04
CA VAL A 132 3.64 -5.96 11.84
C VAL A 132 4.42 -7.10 11.19
N THR A 133 4.90 -8.03 12.02
CA THR A 133 5.47 -9.32 11.59
C THR A 133 4.45 -10.45 11.74
N GLU A 134 3.49 -10.28 12.65
CA GLU A 134 2.37 -11.20 12.85
C GLU A 134 1.10 -10.63 12.19
N PRO A 135 0.40 -11.41 11.36
CA PRO A 135 -0.78 -10.94 10.65
C PRO A 135 -1.89 -10.41 11.55
N ASN A 136 -2.36 -9.19 11.26
CA ASN A 136 -3.51 -8.58 11.92
C ASN A 136 -4.79 -8.68 11.06
N LEU A 137 -4.68 -8.83 9.74
CA LEU A 137 -5.79 -9.04 8.83
C LEU A 137 -6.02 -10.54 8.64
N LYS A 138 -7.23 -11.02 8.94
CA LYS A 138 -7.59 -12.44 8.83
C LYS A 138 -8.49 -12.71 7.63
N GLY A 139 -8.18 -13.75 6.86
CA GLY A 139 -8.98 -14.16 5.70
C GLY A 139 -10.42 -14.51 6.04
N ALA A 140 -10.67 -15.05 7.23
CA ALA A 140 -12.00 -15.38 7.74
C ALA A 140 -12.95 -14.17 7.85
N TRP A 141 -12.39 -12.95 7.89
CA TRP A 141 -13.17 -11.71 7.97
C TRP A 141 -13.57 -11.19 6.59
N LEU A 142 -12.88 -11.64 5.53
CA LEU A 142 -13.13 -11.19 4.18
C LEU A 142 -14.49 -11.70 3.67
N ARG A 143 -15.16 -10.85 2.91
CA ARG A 143 -16.43 -11.13 2.21
C ARG A 143 -16.24 -11.02 0.69
N PRO A 144 -17.12 -11.64 -0.10
CA PRO A 144 -17.12 -11.49 -1.57
C PRO A 144 -17.09 -10.02 -2.01
N GLY A 145 -16.37 -9.76 -3.10
CA GLY A 145 -16.30 -8.46 -3.77
C GLY A 145 -15.37 -7.42 -3.15
N GLN A 146 -14.56 -7.81 -2.17
CA GLN A 146 -13.58 -6.91 -1.56
C GLN A 146 -12.31 -6.75 -2.40
N HIS A 147 -11.66 -5.62 -2.20
CA HIS A 147 -10.28 -5.38 -2.61
C HIS A 147 -9.40 -5.14 -1.38
N VAL A 148 -8.21 -5.74 -1.37
CA VAL A 148 -7.24 -5.63 -0.28
C VAL A 148 -5.92 -5.14 -0.84
N ASP A 149 -5.41 -4.04 -0.30
CA ASP A 149 -4.05 -3.57 -0.55
C ASP A 149 -3.18 -3.83 0.69
N LEU A 150 -2.05 -4.51 0.49
CA LEU A 150 -1.05 -4.78 1.53
C LEU A 150 0.24 -4.01 1.25
N ILE A 151 0.52 -3.01 2.09
CA ILE A 151 1.57 -2.00 1.85
C ILE A 151 2.71 -2.07 2.87
N GLY A 152 2.39 -2.34 4.13
CA GLY A 152 3.30 -2.21 5.26
C GLY A 152 4.45 -3.22 5.27
N ALA A 153 4.27 -4.42 4.72
CA ALA A 153 5.33 -5.43 4.63
C ALA A 153 6.34 -5.11 3.51
N TYR A 154 7.63 -4.94 3.87
CA TYR A 154 8.74 -4.71 2.94
C TYR A 154 10.01 -5.53 3.25
N ARG A 155 9.99 -6.33 4.32
CA ARG A 155 11.07 -7.24 4.74
C ARG A 155 10.60 -8.69 4.61
N ALA A 156 11.55 -9.62 4.53
CA ALA A 156 11.29 -11.05 4.43
C ALA A 156 10.54 -11.66 5.63
N ASP A 157 10.59 -11.01 6.81
CA ASP A 157 9.92 -11.45 8.05
C ASP A 157 8.62 -10.70 8.35
N MET A 158 8.16 -9.84 7.44
CA MET A 158 6.95 -9.02 7.62
C MET A 158 5.79 -9.55 6.80
N ARG A 159 4.62 -9.59 7.43
CA ARG A 159 3.34 -9.94 6.81
C ARG A 159 2.19 -9.34 7.61
N GLU A 160 1.20 -8.80 6.91
CA GLU A 160 0.03 -8.15 7.47
C GLU A 160 -1.20 -9.06 7.41
N ALA A 161 -1.26 -9.94 6.41
CA ALA A 161 -2.39 -10.84 6.17
C ALA A 161 -2.02 -12.31 6.45
N ASP A 162 -3.00 -13.09 6.90
CA ASP A 162 -2.82 -14.51 7.14
C ASP A 162 -2.93 -15.35 5.86
N ASP A 163 -2.58 -16.64 5.96
CA ASP A 163 -2.59 -17.57 4.83
C ASP A 163 -3.99 -17.75 4.24
N GLU A 164 -5.04 -17.63 5.06
CA GLU A 164 -6.41 -17.72 4.59
C GLU A 164 -6.77 -16.55 3.68
N ALA A 165 -6.32 -15.33 3.99
CA ALA A 165 -6.55 -14.16 3.15
C ALA A 165 -5.95 -14.35 1.76
N LEU A 166 -4.73 -14.88 1.68
CA LEU A 166 -4.06 -15.14 0.41
C LEU A 166 -4.76 -16.25 -0.39
N ARG A 167 -5.13 -17.36 0.25
CA ARG A 167 -5.83 -18.47 -0.44
C ARG A 167 -7.20 -18.08 -1.00
N ARG A 168 -7.88 -17.13 -0.36
CA ARG A 168 -9.23 -16.70 -0.75
C ARG A 168 -9.25 -15.60 -1.81
N ALA A 169 -8.13 -14.95 -2.05
CA ALA A 169 -8.03 -13.81 -2.95
C ALA A 169 -7.30 -14.18 -4.25
N ARG A 170 -7.64 -13.48 -5.33
CA ARG A 170 -6.79 -13.44 -6.52
C ARG A 170 -5.65 -12.47 -6.27
N LEU A 171 -4.43 -12.95 -6.45
CA LEU A 171 -3.24 -12.28 -5.99
C LEU A 171 -2.56 -11.51 -7.11
N PHE A 172 -2.18 -10.29 -6.79
CA PHE A 172 -1.49 -9.38 -7.67
C PHE A 172 -0.38 -8.66 -6.91
N VAL A 173 0.63 -8.22 -7.64
CA VAL A 173 1.77 -7.48 -7.06
C VAL A 173 2.05 -6.24 -7.90
N ASP A 174 2.70 -5.23 -7.35
CA ASP A 174 3.21 -4.11 -8.14
C ASP A 174 4.26 -4.57 -9.16
N SER A 175 5.19 -5.41 -8.68
CA SER A 175 6.28 -5.98 -9.46
C SER A 175 6.71 -7.33 -8.87
N PHE A 176 6.87 -8.33 -9.74
CA PHE A 176 7.39 -9.63 -9.33
C PHE A 176 8.81 -9.52 -8.77
N ASP A 177 9.67 -8.71 -9.42
CA ASP A 177 11.09 -8.58 -9.10
C ASP A 177 11.36 -7.99 -7.72
N THR A 178 10.45 -7.18 -7.18
CA THR A 178 10.61 -6.54 -5.87
C THR A 178 9.87 -7.27 -4.76
N THR A 179 8.99 -8.21 -5.11
CA THR A 179 8.13 -8.90 -4.16
C THR A 179 8.56 -10.36 -3.96
N LEU A 180 8.78 -11.11 -5.04
CA LEU A 180 9.15 -12.52 -4.98
C LEU A 180 10.52 -12.69 -4.32
N GLY A 181 10.59 -13.55 -3.30
CA GLY A 181 11.84 -13.83 -2.56
C GLY A 181 12.35 -12.71 -1.66
N HIS A 182 11.66 -11.56 -1.60
CA HIS A 182 12.10 -10.38 -0.85
C HIS A 182 11.18 -9.99 0.30
N ILE A 183 9.86 -10.15 0.12
CA ILE A 183 8.86 -9.67 1.07
C ILE A 183 8.09 -10.84 1.67
N GLY A 184 8.03 -10.89 3.00
CA GLY A 184 7.46 -12.02 3.74
C GLY A 184 6.00 -12.31 3.39
N GLU A 185 5.21 -11.28 3.08
CA GLU A 185 3.81 -11.42 2.64
C GLU A 185 3.64 -12.41 1.48
N ILE A 186 4.63 -12.51 0.58
CA ILE A 186 4.59 -13.45 -0.56
C ILE A 186 5.63 -14.57 -0.41
N ALA A 187 6.83 -14.26 0.10
CA ALA A 187 7.92 -15.24 0.22
C ALA A 187 7.59 -16.36 1.22
N ILE A 188 7.05 -16.03 2.40
CA ILE A 188 6.70 -17.01 3.45
C ILE A 188 5.64 -18.02 2.95
N PRO A 189 4.49 -17.58 2.41
CA PRO A 189 3.47 -18.52 1.97
C PRO A 189 3.88 -19.34 0.73
N LEU A 190 4.77 -18.83 -0.14
CA LEU A 190 5.39 -19.64 -1.21
C LEU A 190 6.29 -20.74 -0.63
N GLU A 191 7.18 -20.39 0.31
CA GLU A 191 8.08 -21.36 0.95
C GLU A 191 7.31 -22.43 1.73
N ALA A 192 6.19 -22.05 2.34
CA ALA A 192 5.31 -22.96 3.08
C ALA A 192 4.39 -23.80 2.19
N GLY A 193 4.33 -23.55 0.87
CA GLY A 193 3.36 -24.19 -0.04
C GLY A 193 1.90 -23.81 0.24
N THR A 194 1.69 -22.65 0.87
CA THR A 194 0.35 -22.08 1.11
C THR A 194 -0.26 -21.53 -0.18
N ILE A 195 0.59 -20.96 -1.04
CA ILE A 195 0.29 -20.57 -2.42
C ILE A 195 1.45 -21.04 -3.31
N ASP A 196 1.20 -21.16 -4.61
CA ASP A 196 2.19 -21.41 -5.64
C ASP A 196 2.50 -20.12 -6.44
N ARG A 197 3.56 -20.14 -7.27
CA ARG A 197 3.92 -18.98 -8.09
C ARG A 197 2.78 -18.61 -9.05
N GLU A 198 2.06 -19.61 -9.55
CA GLU A 198 0.97 -19.51 -10.50
C GLU A 198 -0.27 -18.81 -9.91
N ASP A 199 -0.41 -18.77 -8.57
CA ASP A 199 -1.48 -18.03 -7.89
C ASP A 199 -1.30 -16.51 -8.01
N LEU A 200 -0.08 -16.04 -8.30
CA LEU A 200 0.21 -14.62 -8.55
C LEU A 200 -0.05 -14.28 -10.02
N ILE A 201 -1.20 -13.64 -10.25
CA ILE A 201 -1.83 -13.49 -11.57
C ILE A 201 -1.07 -12.52 -12.48
N ALA A 202 -0.70 -11.34 -11.97
CA ALA A 202 -0.10 -10.28 -12.77
C ALA A 202 0.63 -9.24 -11.91
N SER A 203 1.46 -8.46 -12.59
CA SER A 203 2.04 -7.22 -12.07
C SER A 203 1.68 -6.02 -12.94
N PHE A 204 2.13 -4.81 -12.58
CA PHE A 204 1.92 -3.63 -13.42
C PHE A 204 2.63 -3.67 -14.78
N TYR A 205 3.52 -4.64 -15.00
CA TYR A 205 4.12 -4.90 -16.31
C TYR A 205 3.20 -5.72 -17.24
N GLU A 206 2.08 -6.22 -16.73
CA GLU A 206 1.02 -6.93 -17.46
C GLU A 206 -0.35 -6.29 -17.19
N PRO A 207 -0.51 -4.97 -17.48
CA PRO A 207 -1.68 -4.19 -17.08
C PRO A 207 -3.01 -4.71 -17.66
N GLU A 208 -2.97 -5.47 -18.76
CA GLU A 208 -4.12 -6.13 -19.38
C GLU A 208 -4.64 -7.32 -18.57
N LYS A 209 -3.79 -7.94 -17.73
CA LYS A 209 -4.18 -9.03 -16.82
C LYS A 209 -4.61 -8.52 -15.43
N MET A 210 -4.31 -7.25 -15.14
CA MET A 210 -4.67 -6.54 -13.91
C MET A 210 -6.15 -6.12 -13.94
N VAL A 211 -7.04 -7.11 -13.99
CA VAL A 211 -8.48 -6.90 -14.20
C VAL A 211 -9.30 -7.83 -13.31
N ARG A 212 -10.29 -7.24 -12.66
CA ARG A 212 -11.33 -7.97 -11.93
C ARG A 212 -12.18 -8.83 -12.88
N GLN A 213 -12.39 -10.10 -12.55
CA GLN A 213 -13.15 -11.06 -13.37
C GLN A 213 -14.60 -11.23 -12.92
N SER A 214 -14.93 -10.94 -11.66
CA SER A 214 -16.31 -10.99 -11.16
C SER A 214 -16.56 -10.01 -10.01
N ASP A 215 -17.83 -9.72 -9.73
CA ASP A 215 -18.20 -8.86 -8.61
C ASP A 215 -17.99 -9.53 -7.24
N ASP A 216 -17.98 -10.86 -7.20
CA ASP A 216 -17.84 -11.64 -5.96
C ASP A 216 -16.39 -11.97 -5.60
N GLU A 217 -15.45 -11.91 -6.55
CA GLU A 217 -14.06 -12.27 -6.23
C GLU A 217 -13.44 -11.29 -5.23
N ILE A 218 -12.58 -11.83 -4.37
CA ILE A 218 -11.70 -11.04 -3.53
C ILE A 218 -10.41 -10.81 -4.32
N THR A 219 -9.95 -9.57 -4.39
CA THR A 219 -8.67 -9.24 -5.01
C THR A 219 -7.70 -8.75 -3.94
N LEU A 220 -6.45 -9.18 -4.01
CA LEU A 220 -5.40 -8.77 -3.09
C LEU A 220 -4.20 -8.29 -3.90
N PHE A 221 -3.83 -7.04 -3.67
CA PHE A 221 -2.69 -6.40 -4.30
C PHE A 221 -1.59 -6.14 -3.27
N LYS A 222 -0.39 -6.66 -3.55
CA LYS A 222 0.80 -6.39 -2.76
C LYS A 222 1.58 -5.24 -3.38
N ASN A 223 1.73 -4.18 -2.60
CA ASN A 223 2.67 -3.10 -2.89
C ASN A 223 4.05 -3.49 -2.33
N GLY A 224 4.98 -3.94 -3.17
CA GLY A 224 6.37 -4.16 -2.77
C GLY A 224 7.22 -2.88 -2.79
N GLY A 225 6.80 -1.91 -3.60
CA GLY A 225 7.57 -0.73 -3.91
C GLY A 225 8.74 -1.04 -4.85
N GLY A 226 9.45 0.01 -5.25
CA GLY A 226 10.68 -0.16 -6.02
C GLY A 226 11.21 1.15 -6.57
N ALA A 227 12.47 1.12 -7.01
CA ALA A 227 13.14 2.28 -7.57
C ALA A 227 12.49 2.79 -8.87
N HIS A 228 11.77 1.92 -9.59
CA HIS A 228 11.00 2.30 -10.78
C HIS A 228 9.89 3.31 -10.44
N LEU A 229 9.17 3.11 -9.33
CA LEU A 229 8.16 4.05 -8.83
C LEU A 229 8.79 5.38 -8.38
N ASP A 230 9.97 5.32 -7.76
CA ASP A 230 10.70 6.52 -7.36
C ASP A 230 11.08 7.36 -8.59
N LEU A 231 11.56 6.72 -9.66
CA LEU A 231 11.91 7.39 -10.92
C LEU A 231 10.68 8.04 -11.56
N MET A 232 9.61 7.28 -11.76
CA MET A 232 8.36 7.77 -12.37
C MET A 232 7.77 8.95 -11.59
N THR A 233 7.70 8.82 -10.27
CA THR A 233 7.17 9.87 -9.38
C THR A 233 8.07 11.10 -9.40
N SER A 234 9.40 10.93 -9.38
CA SER A 234 10.36 12.03 -9.43
C SER A 234 10.29 12.80 -10.73
N ARG A 235 10.18 12.10 -11.86
CA ARG A 235 9.99 12.73 -13.18
C ARG A 235 8.72 13.57 -13.19
N TYR A 236 7.60 12.99 -12.73
CA TYR A 236 6.33 13.72 -12.66
C TYR A 236 6.43 14.96 -11.77
N ILE A 237 7.06 14.87 -10.59
CA ILE A 237 7.25 16.02 -9.70
C ILE A 237 8.05 17.14 -10.39
N LEU A 238 9.14 16.79 -11.07
CA LEU A 238 9.95 17.77 -11.80
C LEU A 238 9.14 18.46 -12.90
N ASP A 239 8.36 17.69 -13.68
CA ASP A 239 7.54 18.24 -14.76
C ASP A 239 6.47 19.19 -14.21
N ARG A 240 5.85 18.84 -13.07
CA ARG A 240 4.88 19.70 -12.38
C ARG A 240 5.48 20.94 -11.75
N TRP A 241 6.74 20.89 -11.32
CA TRP A 241 7.44 22.06 -10.78
C TRP A 241 7.86 23.06 -11.87
N ARG A 242 8.13 22.57 -13.08
CA ARG A 242 8.49 23.42 -14.24
C ARG A 242 7.29 24.10 -14.91
N ALA A 243 6.08 23.55 -14.76
CA ALA A 243 4.84 24.06 -15.36
C ALA A 243 4.27 25.27 -14.61
#